data_AF-A0AA41UL86-F1
#
_entry.id   AF-A0AA41UL86-F1
#
_cell.length_a   1.000
_cell.length_b   1.000
_cell.length_c   1.000
_cell.angle_alpha   90.00
_cell.angle_beta   90.00
_cell.angle_gamma   90.00
#
_symmetry.space_group_name_H-M   'P 1'
#
loop_
_entity.id
_entity.type
_entity.pdbx_description
1 polymer ?
#
loop_
_entity_poly.entity_id
_entity_poly.type
_entity_poly.pdbx_seq_one_letter_code
_entity_poly.pdbx_strand_id
1 'polypeptide(L)' 'MTMPKMTGDVMARQIKAIRPDIPIIVCSGFSGWINARAMEAIGVSAVLMKPVLYADLARTIRQALDADS' A
#
# COMPACT_ATOMS: atom_id res chain seq x y z
N MET A 1 6.29 -2.65 13.11
CA MET A 1 7.16 -3.85 13.23
C MET A 1 6.28 -5.01 13.69
N THR A 2 5.28 -5.58 12.99
CA THR A 2 4.93 -5.90 11.57
C THR A 2 5.74 -7.00 10.91
N MET A 3 5.01 -8.08 10.58
CA MET A 3 5.36 -9.30 9.82
C MET A 3 6.72 -9.93 10.18
N PRO A 4 6.75 -11.04 10.95
CA PRO A 4 7.99 -11.76 11.17
C PRO A 4 8.56 -12.19 9.81
N LYS A 5 9.87 -12.04 9.64
CA LYS A 5 10.69 -12.42 8.46
C LYS A 5 10.71 -11.45 7.26
N MET A 6 9.76 -10.52 7.11
CA MET A 6 9.67 -9.67 5.92
C MET A 6 8.95 -8.34 6.20
N THR A 7 9.41 -7.26 5.57
CA THR A 7 8.76 -5.95 5.62
C THR A 7 7.70 -5.78 4.52
N GLY A 8 6.72 -4.90 4.74
CA GLY A 8 5.62 -4.70 3.79
C GLY A 8 6.06 -4.16 2.42
N ASP A 9 7.15 -3.40 2.36
CA ASP A 9 7.73 -2.89 1.11
C ASP A 9 8.38 -4.01 0.27
N VAL A 10 9.01 -4.99 0.92
CA VAL A 10 9.57 -6.17 0.24
C VAL A 10 8.44 -7.04 -0.30
N MET A 11 7.39 -7.25 0.51
CA MET A 11 6.20 -7.99 0.09
C MET A 11 5.51 -7.33 -1.11
N ALA A 12 5.28 -6.01 -1.08
CA ALA A 12 4.64 -5.28 -2.16
C ALA A 12 5.43 -5.38 -3.47
N ARG A 13 6.77 -5.29 -3.42
CA ARG A 13 7.65 -5.48 -4.58
C ARG A 13 7.51 -6.89 -5.16
N GLN A 14 7.49 -7.93 -4.32
CA GLN A 14 7.33 -9.30 -4.78
C GLN A 14 5.96 -9.54 -5.41
N ILE A 15 4.89 -8.99 -4.85
CA ILE A 15 3.54 -9.08 -5.43
C ILE A 15 3.53 -8.43 -6.82
N LYS A 16 4.04 -7.20 -6.95
CA LYS A 16 4.09 -6.49 -8.24
C LYS A 16 4.94 -7.19 -9.29
N ALA A 17 6.01 -7.89 -8.89
CA ALA A 17 6.82 -8.69 -9.80
C ALA A 17 6.04 -9.89 -10.40
N ILE A 18 5.05 -10.42 -9.67
CA ILE A 18 4.22 -11.55 -10.11
C ILE A 18 2.96 -11.05 -10.84
N ARG A 19 2.33 -9.99 -10.32
CA ARG A 19 1.10 -9.39 -10.82
C ARG A 19 1.20 -7.86 -10.79
N PRO A 20 1.73 -7.23 -11.86
CA PRO A 20 1.88 -5.78 -11.94
C PRO A 20 0.56 -5.01 -11.85
N ASP A 21 -0.52 -5.65 -12.28
CA ASP A 21 -1.88 -5.13 -12.37
C ASP A 21 -2.65 -5.13 -11.04
N ILE A 22 -2.23 -5.90 -10.03
CA ILE A 22 -2.97 -5.93 -8.76
C ILE A 22 -2.73 -4.61 -7.98
N PRO A 23 -3.78 -3.86 -7.60
CA PRO A 23 -3.62 -2.66 -6.78
C PRO A 23 -3.20 -3.02 -5.36
N ILE A 24 -2.28 -2.24 -4.80
CA ILE A 24 -1.74 -2.46 -3.44
C ILE A 24 -1.97 -1.21 -2.60
N ILE A 25 -2.65 -1.36 -1.47
CA ILE A 25 -2.86 -0.28 -0.49
C ILE A 25 -2.08 -0.60 0.78
N VAL A 26 -1.18 0.28 1.19
CA VAL A 26 -0.33 0.09 2.37
C VAL A 26 -0.94 0.80 3.58
N CYS A 27 -1.18 0.08 4.68
CA CYS A 27 -1.66 0.67 5.93
C CYS A 27 -0.57 0.73 7.00
N SER A 28 -0.06 1.91 7.36
CA SER A 28 1.07 2.06 8.29
C SER A 28 0.77 3.05 9.42
N GLY A 29 1.17 2.72 10.64
CA GLY A 29 1.04 3.61 11.82
C GLY A 29 2.36 4.23 12.26
N PHE A 30 3.42 4.06 11.48
CA PHE A 30 4.76 4.53 11.84
C PHE A 30 5.12 5.74 10.98
N SER A 31 5.19 6.91 11.61
CA SER A 31 5.46 8.20 10.95
C SER A 31 6.92 8.36 10.48
N GLY A 32 7.86 7.59 11.04
CA GLY A 32 9.28 7.77 10.78
C GLY A 32 9.80 7.20 9.45
N TRP A 33 9.04 6.34 8.75
CA TRP A 33 9.61 5.50 7.66
C TRP A 33 8.70 5.27 6.45
N ILE A 34 7.52 5.89 6.38
CA ILE A 34 6.78 5.93 5.11
C ILE A 34 7.46 7.00 4.26
N ASN A 35 8.53 6.60 3.60
CA ASN A 35 9.04 7.38 2.49
C ASN A 35 8.02 7.24 1.36
N ALA A 36 7.07 8.17 1.26
CA ALA A 36 6.04 8.19 0.22
C ALA A 36 6.65 7.98 -1.18
N ARG A 37 7.86 8.50 -1.40
CA ARG A 37 8.64 8.33 -2.63
C ARG A 37 9.10 6.89 -2.87
N ALA A 38 9.43 6.14 -1.81
CA ALA A 38 9.77 4.73 -1.92
C ALA A 38 8.54 3.87 -2.20
N MET A 39 7.37 4.25 -1.66
CA MET A 39 6.10 3.57 -1.92
C MET A 39 5.62 3.81 -3.35
N GLU A 40 5.72 5.05 -3.84
CA GLU A 40 5.45 5.41 -5.23
C GLU A 40 6.35 4.62 -6.20
N ALA A 41 7.64 4.50 -5.90
CA ALA A 41 8.58 3.71 -6.70
C ALA A 41 8.26 2.20 -6.76
N ILE A 42 7.48 1.66 -5.81
CA ILE A 42 7.03 0.26 -5.82
C ILE A 42 5.76 0.08 -6.66
N GLY A 43 5.09 1.18 -7.05
CA GLY A 43 3.83 1.13 -7.78
C GLY A 43 2.64 0.78 -6.89
N VAL A 44 2.68 1.16 -5.60
CA VAL A 44 1.49 1.01 -4.74
C VAL A 44 0.43 2.04 -5.11
N SER A 45 -0.84 1.65 -5.00
CA SER A 45 -1.98 2.47 -5.39
C SER A 45 -2.30 3.55 -4.35
N ALA A 46 -2.04 3.28 -3.06
CA ALA A 46 -2.24 4.25 -1.99
C ALA A 46 -1.53 3.86 -0.69
N VAL A 47 -1.38 4.83 0.21
CA VAL A 47 -0.92 4.64 1.59
C VAL A 47 -1.92 5.25 2.56
N LEU A 48 -2.36 4.48 3.55
CA LEU A 48 -3.25 4.90 4.62
C LEU A 48 -2.52 4.90 5.97
N MET A 49 -2.65 6.01 6.70
CA MET A 49 -2.10 6.11 8.04
C MET A 49 -3.02 5.45 9.07
N LYS A 50 -2.45 4.62 9.94
CA LYS A 50 -3.19 4.08 11.10
C LYS A 50 -3.34 5.16 12.18
N PRO A 51 -4.47 5.18 12.91
CA PRO A 51 -5.64 4.31 12.73
C PRO A 51 -6.41 4.65 11.44
N VAL A 52 -6.79 3.61 10.69
CA VAL A 52 -7.47 3.77 9.41
C VAL A 52 -8.98 3.84 9.66
N LEU A 53 -9.63 4.91 9.23
CA LEU A 53 -11.08 5.04 9.27
C LEU A 53 -11.72 4.20 8.15
N TYR A 54 -12.86 3.56 8.44
CA TYR A 54 -13.57 2.75 7.45
C TYR A 54 -13.97 3.53 6.20
N ALA A 55 -14.38 4.79 6.36
CA ALA A 55 -14.75 5.66 5.25
C ALA A 55 -13.56 5.93 4.30
N ASP A 56 -12.38 6.13 4.87
CA ASP A 56 -11.16 6.36 4.08
C ASP A 56 -10.71 5.09 3.37
N LEU A 57 -10.74 3.95 4.07
CA LEU A 57 -10.44 2.65 3.45
C LEU A 57 -11.38 2.35 2.28
N ALA A 58 -12.69 2.53 2.46
CA ALA A 58 -13.68 2.28 1.41
C ALA A 58 -13.46 3.18 0.19
N ARG A 59 -13.19 4.47 0.41
CA ARG A 59 -12.88 5.43 -0.66
C ARG A 59 -11.62 5.04 -1.43
N THR A 60 -10.56 4.69 -0.72
CA THR A 60 -9.29 4.29 -1.32
C THR A 60 -9.40 2.99 -2.10
N ILE A 61 -10.14 2.00 -1.59
CA ILE A 61 -10.42 0.76 -2.35
C ILE A 61 -11.17 1.08 -3.63
N ARG A 62 -12.20 1.93 -3.57
CA ARG A 62 -12.96 2.33 -4.77
C ARG A 62 -12.05 3.00 -5.81
N GLN A 63 -11.28 4.00 -5.40
CA GLN A 63 -10.33 4.69 -6.28
C GLN A 63 -9.28 3.76 -6.89
N ALA A 64 -8.75 2.82 -6.11
CA ALA A 64 -7.73 1.90 -6.58
C ALA A 64 -8.26 0.88 -7.60
N LEU A 65 -9.55 0.53 -7.53
CA LEU A 65 -10.20 -0.38 -8.48
C LEU A 65 -10.71 0.35 -9.72
N ASP A 66 -11.13 1.61 -9.59
CA ASP A 66 -11.65 2.42 -10.69
C ASP A 66 -10.52 2.97 -11.60
N ALA A 67 -9.29 3.11 -11.08
CA ALA A 67 -8.13 3.62 -11.83
C ALA A 67 -7.64 2.68 -12.96
N ASP A 68 -8.08 1.42 -12.96
CA ASP A 68 -7.77 0.41 -13.99
C ASP A 68 -8.88 0.28 -15.06
N SER A 69 -9.87 1.20 -15.08
CA SER A 69 -10.97 1.26 -16.08
C SER A 69 -10.74 2.28 -17.18
#